data_AF-A0A2N9MDW3-F1
#
_entry.id   AF-A0A2N9MDW3-F1
#
_cell.length_a   1.000
_cell.length_b   1.000
_cell.length_c   1.000
_cell.angle_alpha   90.00
_cell.angle_beta   90.00
_cell.angle_gamma   90.00
#
_symmetry.space_group_name_H-M   'P 1'
#
loop_
_entity.id
_entity.type
_entity.pdbx_description
1 polymer ?
#
loop_
_entity_poly.entity_id
_entity_poly.type
_entity_poly.pdbx_seq_one_letter_code
_entity_poly.pdbx_strand_id
1 'polypeptide(L)'
;MANTFHVARSQEEEVSVLTLSGYLDAYTAPQFEKAIQEEYDSGHIRIVVDCAGLTYISSAGLGVFMSFIEDVREAGGDIKICSVVPTVYQVFDILGFPELFEIVPARADAIQKFSRASGQEA
;
A
#
# COMPACT_ATOMS: atom_id res chain seq x y z
N MET A 1 -6.75 15.89 20.99
CA MET A 1 -5.65 14.90 20.98
C MET A 1 -5.33 14.65 19.52
N ALA A 2 -4.09 14.84 19.08
CA ALA A 2 -3.76 14.76 17.67
C ALA A 2 -3.85 13.29 17.20
N ASN A 3 -4.83 13.00 16.33
CA ASN A 3 -4.83 11.78 15.53
C ASN A 3 -3.76 11.95 14.44
N THR A 4 -2.49 11.79 14.81
CA THR A 4 -1.40 12.01 13.87
C THR A 4 -1.24 10.80 12.97
N PHE A 5 -1.46 10.99 11.67
CA PHE A 5 -1.13 10.01 10.65
C PHE A 5 0.35 10.14 10.28
N HIS A 6 1.03 9.01 10.22
CA HIS A 6 2.45 8.94 9.89
C HIS A 6 2.67 7.94 8.76
N VAL A 7 3.53 8.35 7.82
CA VAL A 7 4.02 7.49 6.73
C VAL A 7 5.53 7.41 6.87
N ALA A 8 6.03 6.24 7.26
CA ALA A 8 7.46 5.96 7.24
C ALA A 8 7.82 5.29 5.90
N ARG A 9 8.98 5.65 5.35
CA ARG A 9 9.48 5.10 4.09
C ARG A 9 10.74 4.31 4.35
N SER A 10 10.83 3.15 3.74
CA SER A 10 12.03 2.32 3.74
C SER A 10 12.15 1.65 2.38
N GLN A 11 13.37 1.35 1.96
CA GLN A 11 13.62 0.55 0.77
C GLN A 11 14.25 -0.77 1.17
N GLU A 12 13.76 -1.84 0.56
CA GLU A 12 14.42 -3.14 0.61
C GLU A 12 14.62 -3.65 -0.82
N GLU A 13 15.89 -3.73 -1.22
CA GLU A 13 16.30 -4.08 -2.58
C GLU A 13 15.69 -3.11 -3.63
N GLU A 14 14.78 -3.60 -4.48
CA GLU A 14 14.06 -2.82 -5.50
C GLU A 14 12.61 -2.52 -5.10
N VAL A 15 12.25 -2.78 -3.83
CA VAL A 15 10.88 -2.62 -3.32
C VAL A 15 10.83 -1.45 -2.35
N SER A 16 9.96 -0.49 -2.66
CA SER A 16 9.65 0.60 -1.73
C SER A 16 8.60 0.16 -0.73
N VAL A 17 8.83 0.40 0.55
CA VAL A 17 7.93 0.04 1.64
C VAL A 17 7.45 1.29 2.36
N LEU A 18 6.14 1.53 2.27
CA LEU A 18 5.42 2.60 2.96
C LEU A 18 4.71 2.02 4.19
N THR A 19 5.21 2.33 5.38
CA THR A 19 4.56 1.91 6.63
C THR A 19 3.62 2.99 7.14
N LEU A 20 2.34 2.64 7.23
CA LEU A 20 1.27 3.55 7.65
C LEU A 20 0.97 3.37 9.14
N SER A 21 0.75 4.48 9.83
CA SER A 21 0.36 4.46 11.25
C SER A 21 -0.67 5.53 11.57
N GLY A 22 -1.66 5.19 12.40
CA GLY A 22 -2.74 6.09 12.80
C GLY A 22 -4.02 5.89 11.99
N TYR A 23 -4.64 6.98 11.54
CA TYR A 23 -5.93 6.99 10.85
C TYR A 23 -5.75 7.50 9.43
N LEU A 24 -6.28 6.77 8.45
CA LEU A 24 -6.28 7.18 7.04
C LEU A 24 -7.71 7.56 6.61
N ASP A 25 -7.98 8.85 6.56
CA ASP A 25 -9.27 9.45 6.26
C ASP A 25 -9.15 10.60 5.24
N ALA A 26 -10.22 11.36 5.03
CA ALA A 26 -10.21 12.45 4.05
C ALA A 26 -9.20 13.57 4.36
N TYR A 27 -8.78 13.74 5.62
CA TYR A 27 -7.80 14.76 6.01
C TYR A 27 -6.37 14.30 5.84
N THR A 28 -6.14 12.99 5.95
CA THR A 28 -4.81 12.35 5.94
C THR A 28 -4.51 11.65 4.62
N ALA A 29 -5.52 11.38 3.80
CA ALA A 29 -5.39 10.83 2.45
C ALA A 29 -4.43 11.65 1.56
N PRO A 30 -4.45 12.99 1.54
CA PRO A 30 -3.49 13.76 0.73
C PRO A 30 -2.02 13.53 1.13
N GLN A 31 -1.76 13.22 2.41
CA GLN A 31 -0.41 12.89 2.87
C GLN A 31 0.05 11.51 2.37
N PHE A 32 -0.87 10.55 2.34
CA PHE A 32 -0.59 9.22 1.79
C PHE A 32 -0.44 9.25 0.27
N GLU A 33 -1.33 9.97 -0.43
CA GLU A 33 -1.27 10.22 -1.88
C GLU A 33 0.07 10.82 -2.27
N LYS A 34 0.49 11.88 -1.58
CA LYS A 34 1.80 12.48 -1.82
C LYS A 34 2.94 11.48 -1.63
N ALA A 35 2.87 10.62 -0.61
CA ALA A 35 3.90 9.62 -0.36
C ALA A 35 3.98 8.57 -1.48
N ILE A 36 2.86 8.06 -1.99
CA ILE A 36 2.86 7.13 -3.13
C ILE A 36 3.36 7.84 -4.39
N GLN A 37 2.87 9.06 -4.66
CA GLN A 37 3.26 9.85 -5.82
C GLN A 37 4.78 10.07 -5.84
N GLU A 38 5.39 10.44 -4.72
CA GLU A 38 6.85 10.64 -4.61
C GLU A 38 7.65 9.35 -4.89
N GLU A 39 7.15 8.18 -4.49
CA GLU A 39 7.78 6.89 -4.83
C GLU A 39 7.63 6.59 -6.32
N TYR A 40 6.44 6.81 -6.88
CA TYR A 40 6.14 6.58 -8.29
C TYR A 40 6.97 7.50 -9.21
N ASP A 41 7.03 8.81 -8.93
CA ASP A 41 7.86 9.77 -9.65
C ASP A 41 9.36 9.47 -9.54
N SER A 42 9.78 8.82 -8.45
CA SER A 42 11.16 8.34 -8.28
C SER A 42 11.46 7.05 -9.07
N GLY A 43 10.45 6.51 -9.78
CA GLY A 43 10.56 5.27 -10.55
C GLY A 43 10.37 4.00 -9.72
N HIS A 44 9.99 4.12 -8.44
CA HIS A 44 9.72 2.96 -7.59
C HIS A 44 8.31 2.44 -7.88
N ILE A 45 8.22 1.48 -8.79
CA ILE A 45 6.96 0.86 -9.23
C ILE A 45 6.63 -0.44 -8.48
N ARG A 46 7.52 -0.92 -7.61
CA ARG A 46 7.27 -2.07 -6.72
C ARG A 46 7.03 -1.54 -5.32
N ILE A 47 5.76 -1.34 -4.97
CA ILE A 47 5.38 -0.67 -3.72
C ILE A 47 4.70 -1.66 -2.79
N VAL A 48 5.17 -1.73 -1.54
CA VAL A 48 4.51 -2.45 -0.45
C VAL A 48 3.96 -1.43 0.53
N VAL A 49 2.68 -1.53 0.84
CA VAL A 49 2.03 -0.72 1.87
C VAL A 49 1.83 -1.58 3.11
N ASP A 50 2.53 -1.24 4.20
CA ASP A 50 2.44 -1.92 5.48
C ASP A 50 1.43 -1.22 6.38
N CYS A 51 0.33 -1.93 6.66
CA CYS A 51 -0.81 -1.43 7.41
C CYS A 51 -0.77 -1.85 8.89
N ALA A 52 0.35 -2.38 9.40
CA ALA A 52 0.45 -2.87 10.79
C ALA A 52 0.08 -1.82 11.85
N GLY A 53 0.43 -0.54 11.59
CA GLY A 53 0.11 0.58 12.48
C GLY A 53 -1.20 1.30 12.15
N LEU A 54 -1.89 0.89 11.09
CA LEU A 54 -3.10 1.56 10.64
C LEU A 54 -4.30 1.08 11.46
N THR A 55 -4.94 2.01 12.16
CA THR A 55 -6.07 1.70 13.07
C THR A 55 -7.43 1.84 12.39
N TYR A 56 -7.50 2.65 11.32
CA TYR A 56 -8.74 2.96 10.62
C TYR A 56 -8.46 3.43 9.20
N ILE A 57 -9.39 3.12 8.29
CA ILE A 57 -9.41 3.67 6.93
C ILE A 57 -10.83 4.10 6.53
N SER A 58 -10.96 5.19 5.76
CA SER A 58 -12.20 5.60 5.10
C SER A 58 -12.11 5.52 3.56
N SER A 59 -13.23 5.77 2.88
CA SER A 59 -13.31 5.79 1.40
C SER A 59 -12.29 6.71 0.73
N ALA A 60 -11.90 7.81 1.37
CA ALA A 60 -10.88 8.71 0.83
C ALA A 60 -9.50 8.04 0.76
N GLY A 61 -9.10 7.31 1.81
CA GLY A 61 -7.86 6.55 1.83
C GLY A 61 -7.82 5.45 0.77
N LEU A 62 -8.95 4.77 0.59
CA LEU A 62 -9.15 3.75 -0.44
C LEU A 62 -9.07 4.32 -1.84
N GLY A 63 -9.64 5.51 -2.05
CA GLY A 63 -9.54 6.26 -3.30
C GLY A 63 -8.09 6.44 -3.74
N VAL A 64 -7.19 6.75 -2.81
CA VAL A 64 -5.75 6.86 -3.11
C VAL A 64 -5.18 5.56 -3.66
N PHE A 65 -5.45 4.42 -3.04
CA PHE A 65 -4.97 3.12 -3.56
C PHE A 65 -5.47 2.86 -4.99
N MET A 66 -6.76 3.13 -5.25
CA MET A 66 -7.36 2.96 -6.57
C MET A 66 -6.78 3.92 -7.61
N SER A 67 -6.42 5.14 -7.21
CA SER A 67 -5.84 6.12 -8.12
C SER A 67 -4.44 5.75 -8.60
N PHE A 68 -3.68 4.94 -7.86
CA PHE A 68 -2.30 4.59 -8.24
C PHE A 68 -2.13 3.16 -8.75
N ILE A 69 -3.06 2.25 -8.47
CA ILE A 69 -2.88 0.84 -8.85
C ILE A 69 -2.81 0.65 -10.36
N GLU A 70 -3.60 1.40 -11.12
CA GLU A 70 -3.58 1.34 -12.58
C GLU A 70 -2.26 1.91 -13.12
N ASP A 71 -1.89 3.14 -12.75
CA ASP A 71 -0.64 3.79 -13.19
C ASP A 71 0.61 2.94 -12.87
N VAL A 72 0.70 2.41 -11.65
CA VAL A 72 1.85 1.58 -11.23
C VAL A 72 1.92 0.28 -12.04
N ARG A 73 0.77 -0.33 -12.36
CA ARG A 73 0.71 -1.56 -13.17
C ARG A 73 1.02 -1.29 -14.63
N GLU A 74 0.56 -0.18 -15.19
CA GLU A 74 0.89 0.24 -16.56
C GLU A 74 2.39 0.51 -16.71
N ALA A 75 3.05 0.99 -15.65
CA ALA A 75 4.50 1.13 -15.59
C ALA A 75 5.26 -0.21 -15.42
N GLY A 76 4.57 -1.35 -15.36
CA GLY A 76 5.16 -2.69 -15.20
C GLY A 76 5.45 -3.09 -13.75
N GLY A 77 4.88 -2.35 -12.79
CA GLY A 77 4.99 -2.60 -11.37
C GLY A 77 3.72 -3.17 -10.76
N ASP A 78 3.60 -3.07 -9.44
CA ASP A 78 2.38 -3.40 -8.70
C ASP A 78 2.40 -2.78 -7.30
N ILE A 79 1.24 -2.70 -6.65
CA ILE A 79 1.11 -2.31 -5.25
C ILE A 79 0.59 -3.50 -4.46
N LYS A 80 1.34 -3.91 -3.42
CA LYS A 80 0.95 -4.99 -2.50
C LYS A 80 0.67 -4.42 -1.12
N ILE A 81 -0.28 -5.01 -0.42
CA ILE A 81 -0.64 -4.56 0.93
C ILE A 81 -0.31 -5.66 1.92
N CYS A 82 0.25 -5.29 3.07
CA CYS A 82 0.58 -6.26 4.11
C CYS A 82 0.15 -5.82 5.51
N SER A 83 0.11 -6.79 6.42
CA SER A 83 -0.13 -6.57 7.85
C SER A 83 -1.43 -5.82 8.16
N VAL A 84 -2.48 -6.02 7.34
CA VAL A 84 -3.76 -5.33 7.51
C VAL A 84 -4.46 -5.83 8.77
N VAL A 85 -4.71 -4.91 9.72
CA VAL A 85 -5.43 -5.26 10.95
C VAL A 85 -6.90 -5.61 10.66
N PRO A 86 -7.54 -6.47 11.47
CA PRO A 86 -8.89 -6.98 11.17
C PRO A 86 -9.94 -5.90 10.91
N THR A 87 -9.90 -4.79 11.67
CA THR A 87 -10.85 -3.67 11.51
C THR A 87 -10.70 -2.98 10.15
N VAL A 88 -9.48 -2.80 9.67
CA VAL A 88 -9.19 -2.22 8.34
C VAL A 88 -9.55 -3.23 7.25
N TYR A 89 -9.22 -4.52 7.46
CA TYR A 89 -9.52 -5.57 6.51
C TYR A 89 -11.03 -5.70 6.24
N GLN A 90 -11.89 -5.56 7.25
CA GLN A 90 -13.34 -5.56 7.05
C GLN A 90 -13.80 -4.45 6.08
N VAL A 91 -13.20 -3.26 6.18
CA VAL A 91 -13.51 -2.15 5.27
C VAL A 91 -13.05 -2.47 3.85
N PHE A 92 -11.88 -3.11 3.71
CA PHE A 92 -11.35 -3.57 2.41
C PHE A 92 -12.25 -4.62 1.78
N ASP A 93 -12.65 -5.63 2.56
CA ASP A 93 -13.47 -6.77 2.14
C ASP A 93 -14.83 -6.29 1.60
N ILE A 94 -15.52 -5.41 2.35
CA ILE A 94 -16.80 -4.81 1.94
C ILE A 94 -16.72 -4.12 0.56
N LEU A 95 -15.54 -3.60 0.21
CA LEU A 95 -15.31 -2.83 -1.01
C LEU A 95 -14.60 -3.63 -2.11
N GLY A 96 -14.36 -4.92 -1.91
CA GLY A 96 -13.74 -5.79 -2.92
C GLY A 96 -12.24 -5.55 -3.13
N PHE A 97 -11.57 -4.84 -2.22
CA PHE A 97 -10.11 -4.60 -2.30
C PHE A 97 -9.27 -5.88 -2.41
N PRO A 98 -9.58 -6.98 -1.69
CA PRO A 98 -8.83 -8.23 -1.83
C PRO A 98 -8.87 -8.85 -3.24
N GLU A 99 -9.83 -8.45 -4.10
CA GLU A 99 -9.89 -8.91 -5.49
C GLU A 99 -8.97 -8.11 -6.42
N LEU A 100 -8.61 -6.89 -6.01
CA LEU A 100 -7.82 -5.95 -6.80
C LEU A 100 -6.35 -5.88 -6.36
N PHE A 101 -6.09 -6.06 -5.06
CA PHE A 101 -4.78 -5.98 -4.45
C PHE A 101 -4.38 -7.33 -3.85
N GLU A 102 -3.10 -7.68 -4.00
CA GLU A 102 -2.55 -8.82 -3.26
C GLU A 102 -2.31 -8.39 -1.80
N ILE A 103 -3.16 -8.88 -0.90
CA ILE A 103 -3.06 -8.63 0.55
C ILE A 103 -2.43 -9.85 1.22
N VAL A 104 -1.31 -9.64 1.91
CA VAL A 104 -0.54 -10.70 2.57
C VAL A 104 -0.35 -10.41 4.05
N PRO A 105 -0.12 -11.43 4.91
CA PRO A 105 -0.07 -11.22 6.34
C PRO A 105 1.18 -10.46 6.81
N ALA A 106 2.32 -10.55 6.11
CA ALA A 106 3.55 -9.90 6.53
C ALA A 106 4.30 -9.21 5.38
N ARG A 107 5.09 -8.19 5.75
CA ARG A 107 5.97 -7.44 4.85
C ARG A 107 6.91 -8.34 4.05
N ALA A 108 7.52 -9.33 4.70
CA ALA A 108 8.45 -10.25 4.04
C ALA A 108 7.79 -11.05 2.90
N ASP A 109 6.53 -11.48 3.08
CA ASP A 109 5.77 -12.17 2.04
C ASP A 109 5.51 -11.23 0.84
N ALA A 110 5.15 -9.98 1.11
CA ALA A 110 4.89 -8.99 0.05
C ALA A 110 6.14 -8.72 -0.80
N ILE A 111 7.29 -8.56 -0.14
CA ILE A 111 8.57 -8.37 -0.82
C ILE A 111 8.95 -9.62 -1.63
N GLN A 112 8.79 -10.81 -1.07
CA GLN A 112 9.09 -12.06 -1.78
C GLN A 112 8.20 -12.26 -3.02
N LYS A 113 6.96 -11.78 -3.01
CA LYS A 113 6.08 -11.84 -4.17
C LYS A 113 6.60 -11.00 -5.34
N PHE A 114 7.24 -9.86 -5.07
CA PHE A 114 7.91 -9.07 -6.12
C PHE A 114 9.15 -9.76 -6.68
N SER A 115 9.94 -10.42 -5.84
CA SER A 115 11.13 -11.15 -6.31
C SER A 115 10.77 -12.39 -7.14
N ARG A 116 9.67 -13.09 -6.81
CA ARG A 116 9.18 -14.24 -7.60
C ARG A 116 8.50 -13.85 -8.90
N ALA A 117 7.82 -12.71 -8.98
CA ALA A 117 7.16 -12.25 -10.20
C ALA A 117 8.15 -12.01 -11.36
N SER A 118 9.43 -11.75 -11.04
CA SER A 118 10.50 -11.56 -12.04
C SER A 118 11.10 -12.88 -12.58
N GLY A 119 10.63 -14.04 -12.09
CA GLY A 119 11.26 -15.35 -12.35
C GLY A 119 10.31 -16.48 -12.75
N GLN A 120 9.04 -16.20 -13.06
CA GLN A 120 8.10 -17.24 -13.47
C GLN A 120 7.42 -16.92 -14.81
N GLU A 121 8.23 -16.88 -15.87
CA GLU A 121 7.86 -17.35 -17.20
C GLU A 121 8.97 -18.32 -17.66
N ALA A 122 8.74 -19.62 -17.45
CA ALA A 122 9.45 -20.73 -18.07
C ALA A 122 8.43 -21.83 -18.40
#